data_AF-A0A969NCG9-F1
#
_entry.id   AF-A0A969NCG9-F1
#
_cell.length_a   1.000
_cell.length_b   1.000
_cell.length_c   1.000
_cell.angle_alpha   90.00
_cell.angle_beta   90.00
_cell.angle_gamma   90.00
#
_symmetry.space_group_name_H-M   'P 1'
#
loop_
_entity.id
_entity.type
_entity.pdbx_description
1 polymer ?
#
loop_
_entity_poly.entity_id
_entity_poly.type
_entity_poly.pdbx_seq_one_letter_code
_entity_poly.pdbx_strand_id
1 'polypeptide(L)'
;MTNNDEFQTILKQYPEIFESKQEGLLTLKRLPNPDELRLIYLAGGYFNLTSIVLKNKDILKIWVDSFLMAELPVTQRLYESITGTNPSRFKGEKRPVDSVTWFEAVDFCNLLNAKVELKFKWKNKLLSNGDSRRQFY
;
A
#
# COMPACT_ATOMS: atom_id res chain seq x y z
N MET A 1 -13.19 6.09 20.79
CA MET A 1 -12.72 6.96 19.69
C MET A 1 -13.54 6.59 18.47
N THR A 2 -14.08 7.58 17.76
CA THR A 2 -14.81 7.36 16.52
C THR A 2 -13.84 7.17 15.36
N ASN A 3 -14.30 6.57 14.25
CA ASN A 3 -13.50 6.43 13.02
C ASN A 3 -12.97 7.77 12.50
N ASN A 4 -13.67 8.87 12.79
CA ASN A 4 -13.24 10.21 12.41
C ASN A 4 -12.07 10.69 13.28
N ASP A 5 -12.05 10.38 14.57
CA ASP A 5 -10.96 10.80 15.47
C ASP A 5 -9.60 10.21 15.08
N GLU A 6 -9.58 8.95 14.66
CA GLU A 6 -8.36 8.28 14.17
C GLU A 6 -7.87 8.86 12.85
N PHE A 7 -8.79 9.10 11.91
CA PHE A 7 -8.47 9.73 10.63
C PHE A 7 -7.85 11.13 10.83
N GLN A 8 -8.43 11.95 11.72
CA GLN A 8 -7.88 13.26 12.05
C GLN A 8 -6.54 13.16 12.79
N THR A 9 -6.31 12.08 13.55
CA THR A 9 -5.03 11.82 14.21
C THR A 9 -3.91 11.59 13.20
N ILE A 10 -4.16 10.82 12.14
CA ILE A 10 -3.19 10.60 11.05
C ILE A 10 -2.79 11.92 10.39
N LEU A 11 -3.76 12.78 10.09
CA LEU A 11 -3.53 14.10 9.49
C LEU A 11 -2.69 15.01 10.40
N LYS A 12 -2.93 14.97 11.71
CA LYS A 12 -2.14 15.73 12.69
C LYS A 12 -0.73 15.18 12.88
N GLN A 13 -0.56 13.87 12.78
CA GLN A 13 0.73 13.21 12.97
C GLN A 13 1.66 13.40 11.77
N TYR A 14 1.12 13.46 10.55
CA TYR A 14 1.89 13.56 9.32
C TYR A 14 1.36 14.67 8.36
N PRO A 15 1.26 15.93 8.82
CA PRO A 15 0.64 17.01 8.06
C PRO A 15 1.42 17.41 6.80
N GLU A 16 2.73 17.15 6.79
CA GLU A 16 3.62 17.45 5.65
C GLU A 16 3.55 16.38 4.55
N ILE A 17 2.96 15.22 4.85
CA ILE A 17 2.95 14.05 3.95
C ILE A 17 1.56 13.89 3.34
N PHE A 18 0.52 13.89 4.17
CA PHE A 18 -0.85 13.66 3.73
C PHE A 18 -1.62 14.96 3.58
N GLU A 19 -2.46 15.00 2.55
CA GLU A 19 -3.48 16.02 2.35
C GLU A 19 -4.84 15.34 2.25
N SER A 20 -5.84 15.85 2.98
CA SER A 20 -7.22 15.38 2.86
C SER A 20 -7.90 16.06 1.68
N LYS A 21 -8.52 15.28 0.79
CA LYS A 21 -9.39 15.81 -0.28
C LYS A 21 -10.86 15.83 0.15
N GLN A 22 -11.25 14.88 0.99
CA GLN A 22 -12.58 14.72 1.59
C GLN A 22 -12.48 13.73 2.76
N GLU A 23 -13.56 13.50 3.50
CA GLU A 23 -13.54 12.50 4.59
C GLU A 23 -13.09 11.12 4.09
N GLY A 24 -12.07 10.57 4.75
CA GLY A 24 -11.52 9.26 4.44
C GLY A 24 -10.64 9.18 3.18
N LEU A 25 -10.45 10.27 2.42
CA LEU A 25 -9.63 10.28 1.20
C LEU A 25 -8.40 11.19 1.34
N LEU A 26 -7.22 10.62 1.15
CA LEU A 26 -5.93 11.26 1.28
C LEU A 26 -5.12 11.22 -0.02
N THR A 27 -4.25 12.20 -0.21
CA THR A 27 -3.20 12.22 -1.24
C THR A 27 -1.84 12.50 -0.62
N LEU A 28 -0.76 12.16 -1.34
CA LEU A 28 0.61 12.44 -0.91
C LEU A 28 1.08 13.78 -1.48
N LYS A 29 1.32 14.78 -0.60
CA LYS A 29 1.71 16.15 -0.99
C LYS A 29 3.00 16.22 -1.81
N ARG A 30 3.91 15.29 -1.56
CA ARG A 30 5.27 15.29 -2.12
C ARG A 30 5.40 14.52 -3.43
N LEU A 31 4.30 13.96 -3.93
CA LEU A 31 4.29 13.41 -5.28
C LEU A 31 4.24 14.54 -6.31
N PRO A 32 4.95 14.41 -7.45
CA PRO A 32 4.88 15.38 -8.54
C PRO A 32 3.45 15.62 -9.06
N ASN A 33 2.62 14.57 -8.99
CA ASN A 33 1.18 14.64 -9.25
C ASN A 33 0.43 14.00 -8.06
N PRO A 34 -0.14 14.79 -7.13
CA PRO A 34 -0.79 14.26 -5.93
C PRO A 34 -1.98 13.33 -6.22
N ASP A 35 -2.69 13.54 -7.33
CA ASP A 35 -3.85 12.73 -7.71
C ASP A 35 -3.47 11.37 -8.31
N GLU A 36 -2.17 11.13 -8.55
CA GLU A 36 -1.66 9.86 -9.07
C GLU A 36 -1.77 8.72 -8.04
N LEU A 37 -1.84 9.04 -6.75
CA LEU A 37 -2.06 8.07 -5.68
C LEU A 37 -3.04 8.61 -4.63
N ARG A 38 -4.28 8.13 -4.74
CA ARG A 38 -5.35 8.37 -3.75
C ARG A 38 -5.37 7.22 -2.75
N LEU A 39 -5.34 7.57 -1.47
CA LEU A 39 -5.37 6.63 -0.34
C LEU A 39 -6.68 6.77 0.41
N ILE A 40 -7.39 5.67 0.59
CA ILE A 40 -8.58 5.59 1.44
C ILE A 40 -8.21 5.14 2.84
N TYR A 41 -8.79 5.78 3.85
CA TYR A 41 -8.69 5.35 5.24
C TYR A 41 -9.74 4.28 5.54
N LEU A 42 -9.26 3.15 6.03
CA LEU A 42 -10.08 2.03 6.47
C LEU A 42 -9.98 1.94 7.99
N ALA A 43 -11.10 2.19 8.66
CA ALA A 43 -11.20 2.06 10.10
C ALA A 43 -11.00 0.60 10.53
N GLY A 44 -10.38 0.42 11.70
CA GLY A 44 -10.17 -0.88 12.29
C GLY A 44 -11.48 -1.55 12.67
N GLY A 45 -11.51 -2.88 12.65
CA GLY A 45 -12.72 -3.62 12.91
C GLY A 45 -12.55 -5.12 12.95
N TYR A 46 -13.63 -5.80 13.31
CA TYR A 46 -13.68 -7.26 13.29
C TYR A 46 -14.15 -7.78 11.93
N PHE A 47 -13.42 -8.74 11.39
CA PHE A 47 -13.74 -9.43 10.15
C PHE A 47 -14.00 -10.91 10.42
N ASN A 48 -15.03 -11.44 9.77
CA ASN A 48 -15.37 -12.85 9.81
C ASN A 48 -14.74 -13.53 8.59
N LEU A 49 -13.71 -14.35 8.82
CA LEU A 49 -13.09 -15.17 7.79
C LEU A 49 -13.74 -16.56 7.81
N THR A 50 -14.16 -17.01 6.64
CA THR A 50 -14.59 -18.39 6.44
C THR A 50 -13.43 -19.19 5.87
N SER A 51 -13.13 -20.33 6.49
CA SER A 51 -12.13 -21.23 5.94
C SER A 51 -12.77 -22.06 4.84
N ILE A 52 -12.35 -21.85 3.59
CA ILE A 52 -12.71 -22.75 2.47
C ILE A 52 -11.95 -24.08 2.59
N VAL A 53 -10.78 -24.06 3.24
CA VAL A 53 -9.84 -25.19 3.30
C VAL A 53 -10.24 -26.20 4.38
N LEU A 54 -10.78 -25.73 5.50
CA LEU A 54 -11.31 -26.60 6.56
C LEU A 54 -12.78 -26.85 6.24
N LYS A 55 -13.17 -28.11 5.97
CA LYS A 55 -14.57 -28.51 5.71
C LYS A 55 -15.55 -28.18 6.86
N ASN A 56 -15.05 -27.67 7.98
CA ASN A 56 -15.84 -27.07 9.04
C ASN A 56 -16.16 -25.61 8.71
N LYS A 57 -17.45 -25.27 8.74
CA LYS A 57 -17.99 -23.91 8.57
C LYS A 57 -17.70 -22.98 9.76
N ASP A 58 -16.59 -23.18 10.46
CA ASP A 58 -16.24 -22.35 11.61
C ASP A 58 -15.83 -20.96 11.12
N ILE A 59 -16.55 -19.95 11.60
CA ILE A 59 -16.29 -18.55 11.30
C ILE A 59 -15.20 -18.07 12.25
N LEU A 60 -14.02 -17.73 11.71
CA LEU A 60 -12.95 -17.12 12.48
C LEU A 60 -13.15 -15.60 12.53
N LYS A 61 -13.34 -15.05 13.73
CA LYS A 61 -13.43 -13.60 13.93
C LYS A 61 -12.04 -13.04 14.25
N ILE A 62 -11.52 -12.17 13.40
CA ILE A 62 -10.21 -11.50 13.59
C ILE A 62 -10.39 -9.99 13.71
N TRP A 63 -9.52 -9.34 14.48
CA TRP A 63 -9.41 -7.88 14.51
C TRP A 63 -8.33 -7.43 13.52
N VAL A 64 -8.62 -6.37 12.77
CA VAL A 64 -7.65 -5.70 11.89
C VAL A 64 -7.63 -4.24 12.31
N ASP A 65 -6.43 -3.72 12.59
CA ASP A 65 -6.23 -2.30 12.93
C ASP A 65 -6.55 -1.39 11.74
N SER A 66 -6.73 -0.09 12.00
CA SER A 66 -6.95 0.86 10.92
C SER A 66 -5.72 1.02 10.04
N PHE A 67 -5.94 1.23 8.74
CA PHE A 67 -4.85 1.39 7.77
C PHE A 67 -5.29 2.22 6.55
N LEU A 68 -4.30 2.66 5.77
CA LEU A 68 -4.52 3.33 4.49
C LEU A 68 -4.33 2.33 3.35
N MET A 69 -5.22 2.38 2.35
CA MET A 69 -5.14 1.56 1.14
C MET A 69 -5.22 2.46 -0.10
N ALA A 70 -4.49 2.14 -1.17
CA ALA A 70 -4.69 2.81 -2.45
C ALA A 70 -6.09 2.52 -2.99
N GLU A 71 -6.79 3.56 -3.44
CA GLU A 71 -8.14 3.44 -4.02
C GLU A 71 -8.15 2.62 -5.31
N LEU A 72 -7.06 2.71 -6.08
CA LEU A 72 -6.87 2.02 -7.35
C LEU A 72 -5.51 1.31 -7.37
N PRO A 73 -5.33 0.29 -8.23
CA PRO A 73 -4.03 -0.30 -8.47
C PRO A 73 -3.00 0.74 -8.89
N VAL A 74 -1.73 0.53 -8.50
CA VAL A 74 -0.61 1.38 -8.91
C VAL A 74 -0.54 1.45 -10.44
N THR A 75 -0.60 2.66 -10.98
CA THR A 75 -0.54 2.88 -12.42
C THR A 75 0.87 2.68 -12.96
N GLN A 76 0.99 2.38 -14.25
CA GLN A 76 2.28 2.31 -14.93
C GLN A 76 3.06 3.62 -14.81
N ARG A 77 2.37 4.75 -14.96
CA ARG A 77 2.95 6.09 -14.80
C ARG A 77 3.50 6.31 -13.39
N LEU A 78 2.73 5.99 -12.35
CA LEU A 78 3.20 6.12 -10.97
C LEU A 78 4.43 5.24 -10.72
N TYR A 79 4.34 3.97 -11.10
CA TYR A 79 5.43 3.02 -10.90
C TYR A 79 6.73 3.50 -11.57
N GLU A 80 6.64 3.93 -12.82
CA GLU A 80 7.78 4.43 -13.60
C GLU A 80 8.33 5.74 -13.02
N SER A 81 7.49 6.63 -12.51
CA SER A 81 7.94 7.87 -11.85
C SER A 81 8.75 7.64 -10.57
N ILE A 82 8.56 6.48 -9.92
CA ILE A 82 9.23 6.11 -8.67
C ILE A 82 10.45 5.22 -8.93
N THR A 83 10.33 4.24 -9.83
CA THR A 83 11.39 3.24 -10.08
C THR A 83 12.26 3.55 -11.30
N GLY A 84 11.82 4.46 -12.18
CA GLY A 84 12.48 4.78 -13.44
C GLY A 84 12.30 3.75 -14.54
N THR A 85 11.48 2.71 -14.33
CA THR A 85 11.26 1.64 -15.31
C THR A 85 9.79 1.24 -15.42
N ASN A 86 9.41 0.61 -16.53
CA ASN A 86 8.06 0.14 -16.77
C ASN A 86 8.06 -1.33 -17.26
N PRO A 87 7.92 -2.30 -16.34
CA PRO A 87 7.98 -3.73 -16.66
C PRO A 87 6.72 -4.25 -17.36
N SER A 88 5.65 -3.45 -17.42
CA SER A 88 4.33 -3.87 -17.88
C SER A 88 4.35 -4.38 -19.31
N ARG A 89 3.73 -5.54 -19.53
CA ARG A 89 3.54 -6.11 -20.86
C ARG A 89 2.42 -5.39 -21.60
N PHE A 90 1.36 -4.97 -20.90
CA PHE A 90 0.20 -4.31 -21.50
C PHE A 90 0.29 -2.80 -21.35
N LYS A 91 0.94 -2.13 -22.29
CA LYS A 91 1.26 -0.70 -22.19
C LYS A 91 0.02 0.22 -22.07
N GLY A 92 0.14 1.24 -21.23
CA GLY A 92 -0.78 2.36 -21.09
C GLY A 92 -0.60 3.08 -19.75
N GLU A 93 -0.35 4.39 -19.77
CA GLU A 93 0.06 5.17 -18.59
C GLU A 93 -0.89 5.02 -17.38
N LYS A 94 -2.20 5.02 -17.64
CA LYS A 94 -3.25 4.90 -16.62
C LYS A 94 -3.67 3.46 -16.31
N ARG A 95 -3.05 2.48 -16.94
CA ARG A 95 -3.32 1.06 -16.64
C ARG A 95 -2.57 0.66 -15.38
N PRO A 96 -3.03 -0.39 -14.67
CA PRO A 96 -2.22 -1.01 -13.62
C PRO A 96 -0.85 -1.42 -14.16
N VAL A 97 0.18 -1.25 -13.34
CA VAL A 97 1.47 -1.88 -13.60
C VAL A 97 1.29 -3.41 -13.54
N ASP A 98 1.89 -4.11 -14.50
CA ASP A 98 1.85 -5.57 -14.58
C ASP A 98 3.27 -6.14 -14.70
N SER A 99 3.40 -7.46 -14.62
CA SER A 99 4.69 -8.16 -14.76
C SER A 99 5.75 -7.77 -13.72
N VAL A 100 5.29 -7.39 -12.52
CA VAL A 100 6.13 -7.05 -11.35
C VAL A 100 6.20 -8.26 -10.42
N THR A 101 7.41 -8.62 -9.99
CA THR A 101 7.63 -9.63 -8.95
C THR A 101 7.28 -9.09 -7.57
N TRP A 102 7.07 -9.97 -6.58
CA TRP A 102 6.79 -9.54 -5.21
C TRP A 102 7.90 -8.65 -4.63
N PHE A 103 9.17 -8.94 -4.93
CA PHE A 103 10.30 -8.16 -4.46
C PHE A 103 10.32 -6.75 -5.05
N GLU A 104 10.07 -6.62 -6.36
CA GLU A 104 9.98 -5.31 -7.02
C GLU A 104 8.80 -4.48 -6.48
N ALA A 105 7.69 -5.12 -6.12
CA ALA A 105 6.57 -4.42 -5.47
C ALA A 105 6.97 -3.87 -4.08
N VAL A 106 7.75 -4.63 -3.30
CA VAL A 106 8.29 -4.17 -2.01
C VAL A 106 9.29 -3.03 -2.22
N ASP A 107 10.15 -3.12 -3.23
CA ASP A 107 11.12 -2.08 -3.56
C ASP A 107 10.44 -0.79 -4.00
N PHE A 108 9.37 -0.88 -4.81
CA PHE A 108 8.52 0.27 -5.13
C PHE A 108 7.99 0.95 -3.86
N CYS A 109 7.43 0.19 -2.91
CA CYS A 109 6.92 0.74 -1.64
C CYS A 109 8.03 1.43 -0.83
N ASN A 110 9.23 0.84 -0.78
CA ASN A 110 10.37 1.41 -0.08
C ASN A 110 10.86 2.71 -0.75
N LEU A 111 10.92 2.75 -2.08
CA LEU A 111 11.28 3.94 -2.85
C LEU A 111 10.24 5.04 -2.70
N LEU A 112 8.95 4.70 -2.78
CA LEU A 112 7.85 5.64 -2.55
C LEU A 112 7.94 6.25 -1.15
N ASN A 113 8.09 5.42 -0.11
CA ASN A 113 8.24 5.90 1.27
C ASN A 113 9.43 6.85 1.41
N ALA A 114 10.57 6.51 0.80
CA ALA A 114 11.73 7.39 0.80
C ALA A 114 11.45 8.72 0.06
N LYS A 115 10.76 8.67 -1.08
CA LYS A 115 10.40 9.84 -1.90
C LYS A 115 9.49 10.81 -1.16
N VAL A 116 8.55 10.31 -0.36
CA VAL A 116 7.65 11.15 0.46
C VAL A 116 8.17 11.38 1.89
N GLU A 117 9.38 10.90 2.18
CA GLU A 117 10.07 10.92 3.48
C GLU A 117 9.27 10.32 4.65
N LEU A 118 8.48 9.28 4.37
CA LEU A 118 7.92 8.42 5.41
C LEU A 118 9.07 7.64 6.06
N LYS A 119 9.21 7.76 7.39
CA LYS A 119 10.23 7.06 8.20
C LYS A 119 9.88 5.58 8.43
N PHE A 120 9.35 4.91 7.41
CA PHE A 120 9.00 3.50 7.45
C PHE A 120 9.65 2.76 6.28
N LYS A 121 10.46 1.74 6.59
CA LYS A 121 11.10 0.87 5.62
C LYS A 121 10.73 -0.56 5.92
N TRP A 122 10.22 -1.28 4.92
CA TRP A 122 10.05 -2.71 5.02
C TRP A 122 11.43 -3.36 5.03
N LYS A 123 11.78 -4.02 6.13
CA LYS A 123 12.99 -4.83 6.25
C LYS A 123 12.60 -6.29 6.07
N ASN A 124 12.82 -6.82 4.87
CA ASN A 124 12.78 -8.27 4.68
C ASN A 124 14.01 -8.89 5.34
N LYS A 125 13.80 -9.70 6.38
CA LYS A 125 14.87 -10.51 7.02
C LYS A 125 15.55 -11.49 6.03
N LEU A 126 14.93 -11.71 4.87
CA LEU A 126 15.42 -12.57 3.79
C LEU A 126 16.40 -11.87 2.82
N LEU A 127 16.52 -10.54 2.85
CA LEU A 127 17.40 -9.79 1.94
C LEU A 127 18.75 -9.39 2.57
N SER A 128 18.96 -9.65 3.87
CA SER A 128 20.25 -9.37 4.53
C SER A 128 21.32 -10.44 4.27
N ASN A 129 20.91 -11.62 3.79
CA ASN A 129 21.82 -12.67 3.36
C ASN A 129 21.49 -12.96 1.91
N GLY A 130 22.43 -12.72 1.00
CA GLY A 130 22.28 -12.93 -0.44
C GLY A 130 22.12 -14.40 -0.82
N ASP A 131 21.03 -15.05 -0.38
CA ASP A 131 20.68 -16.40 -0.79
C ASP A 131 19.52 -16.34 -1.79
N SER A 132 19.92 -16.31 -3.06
CA SER A 132 19.06 -16.47 -4.22
C SER A 132 18.58 -17.92 -4.36
N ARG A 133 17.77 -18.40 -3.41
CA ARG A 133 17.02 -19.65 -3.58
C ARG A 133 15.54 -19.46 -3.33
N ARG A 134 14.84 -19.45 -4.46
CA ARG A 134 13.44 -19.81 -4.64
C ARG A 134 13.05 -20.97 -3.72
N GLN A 135 11.98 -20.80 -2.96
CA GLN A 135 10.95 -21.83 -2.81
C GLN A 135 9.69 -21.17 -2.24
N PHE A 136 8.72 -20.94 -3.12
CA PHE A 136 7.33 -20.88 -2.73
C PHE A 136 6.91 -22.32 -2.40
N TYR A 137 6.53 -22.58 -1.15
CA TYR A 137 5.34 -23.35 -0.73
C TYR A 137 5.07 -23.03 0.75
#